data_AF-A0A8C6MRE9-F1
#
_entry.id   AF-A0A8C6MRE9-F1
#
_cell.length_a   1.000
_cell.length_b   1.000
_cell.length_c   1.000
_cell.angle_alpha   90.00
_cell.angle_beta   90.00
_cell.angle_gamma   90.00
#
_symmetry.space_group_name_H-M   'P 1'
#
loop_
_entity.id
_entity.type
_entity.pdbx_description
1 polymer ?
#
loop_
_entity_poly.entity_id
_entity_poly.type
_entity_poly.pdbx_seq_one_letter_code
_entity_poly.pdbx_strand_id
1 'polypeptide(L)'
;MVVGAFPMAKLFYLGIRQVSKPLANRIKDAARRSEFFKTYICLPPAQLYHWLEMRTKMRIMGFHAEAIKPLNEDAAAELGANLLGEAIIFAAAGSCLLLEFWRQKSSKHRREVAQVATVLSLREDVEYLENMLDEVQVQVQAALPRNSLDELRAELRAELRAELRTELQAELRAELQDELQKFRTEICKDCYEPELKPELQCPEAPKE
;
A
#
# COMPACT_ATOMS: atom_id res chain seq x y z
N MET A 1 22.91 -0.50 0.49
CA MET A 1 24.24 -0.19 1.06
C MET A 1 24.08 0.17 2.53
N VAL A 2 24.23 -0.79 3.45
CA VAL A 2 24.25 -0.55 4.90
C VAL A 2 25.59 -1.08 5.43
N VAL A 3 26.66 -0.42 4.99
CA VAL A 3 28.03 -0.68 5.46
C VAL A 3 28.43 0.54 6.28
N GLY A 4 28.06 0.54 7.56
CA GLY A 4 28.36 1.64 8.48
C GLY A 4 28.03 1.34 9.95
N ALA A 5 27.13 0.39 10.22
CA ALA A 5 26.73 0.07 11.60
C ALA A 5 27.78 -0.76 12.37
N PHE A 6 28.51 -1.66 11.70
CA PHE A 6 29.42 -2.61 12.35
C PHE A 6 30.66 -1.97 13.01
N PRO A 7 31.32 -0.95 12.41
CA PRO A 7 32.44 -0.26 13.06
C PRO A 7 31.97 0.73 14.14
N MET A 8 30.85 1.43 13.91
CA MET A 8 30.34 2.45 14.84
C MET A 8 29.85 1.84 16.15
N ALA A 9 29.14 0.71 16.09
CA ALA A 9 28.72 -0.01 17.30
C ALA A 9 29.92 -0.51 18.13
N LYS A 10 30.98 -0.97 17.46
CA LYS A 10 32.19 -1.49 18.12
C LYS A 10 33.04 -0.37 18.73
N LEU A 11 33.17 0.77 18.04
CA LEU A 11 33.81 1.97 18.57
C LEU A 11 33.03 2.55 19.75
N PHE A 12 31.71 2.54 19.68
CA PHE A 12 30.86 2.98 20.79
C PHE A 12 30.99 2.06 22.01
N TYR A 13 30.96 0.73 21.80
CA TYR A 13 31.17 -0.25 22.88
C TYR A 13 32.56 -0.13 23.52
N LEU A 14 33.61 0.03 22.71
CA LEU A 14 34.97 0.24 23.21
C LEU A 14 35.08 1.59 23.92
N GLY A 15 34.47 2.65 23.39
CA GLY A 15 34.43 3.98 24.00
C GLY A 15 33.77 3.97 25.37
N ILE A 16 32.60 3.31 25.51
CA ILE A 16 31.95 3.10 26.81
C ILE A 16 32.89 2.37 27.76
N ARG A 17 33.48 1.25 27.34
CA ARG A 17 34.37 0.46 28.21
C ARG A 17 35.62 1.24 28.63
N GLN A 18 36.13 2.10 27.75
CA GLN A 18 37.32 2.90 27.98
C GLN A 18 37.05 4.12 28.87
N VAL A 19 35.82 4.64 28.89
CA VAL A 19 35.41 5.73 29.78
C VAL A 19 34.96 5.18 31.14
N SER A 20 34.27 4.04 31.17
CA SER A 20 33.76 3.44 32.41
C SER A 20 34.86 3.03 33.39
N LYS A 21 35.98 2.48 32.92
CA LYS A 21 37.11 2.10 33.78
C LYS A 21 37.78 3.28 34.50
N PRO A 22 38.26 4.34 33.79
CA PRO A 22 38.86 5.49 34.44
C PRO A 22 37.84 6.30 35.24
N LEU A 23 36.58 6.37 34.81
CA LEU A 23 35.54 7.07 35.55
C LEU A 23 35.22 6.36 36.88
N ALA A 24 35.07 5.04 36.87
CA ALA A 24 34.88 4.26 38.10
C ALA A 24 36.07 4.43 39.07
N ASN A 25 37.31 4.38 38.55
CA ASN A 25 38.50 4.59 39.37
C ASN A 25 38.59 6.03 39.90
N ARG A 26 38.23 7.04 39.11
CA ARG A 26 38.19 8.45 39.53
C ARG A 26 37.10 8.73 40.55
N ILE A 27 35.93 8.10 40.43
CA ILE A 27 34.84 8.21 41.42
C ILE A 27 35.27 7.53 42.74
N LYS A 28 35.89 6.34 42.68
CA LYS A 28 36.45 5.67 43.87
C LYS A 28 37.57 6.51 44.53
N ASP A 29 38.48 7.09 43.74
CA ASP A 29 39.54 7.96 44.25
C ASP A 29 38.99 9.28 44.83
N ALA A 30 37.98 9.87 44.20
CA ALA A 30 37.33 11.10 44.66
C ALA A 30 36.52 10.87 45.93
N ALA A 31 35.80 9.75 46.03
CA ALA A 31 35.09 9.34 47.25
C ALA A 31 36.06 9.09 48.42
N ARG A 32 37.27 8.57 48.16
CA ARG A 32 38.33 8.41 49.17
C ARG A 32 38.96 9.73 49.62
N ARG A 33 39.04 10.74 48.74
CA ARG A 33 39.67 12.04 49.05
C ARG A 33 38.70 13.08 49.61
N SER A 34 37.40 13.00 49.33
CA SER A 34 36.45 14.00 49.81
C SER A 34 35.78 13.57 51.12
N GLU A 35 36.10 14.29 52.20
CA GLU A 35 35.37 14.23 53.48
C GLU A 35 33.86 14.44 53.29
N PHE A 36 33.44 15.24 52.30
CA PHE A 36 32.03 15.44 51.94
C PHE A 36 31.29 14.13 51.58
N PHE A 37 31.96 13.14 51.01
CA PHE A 37 31.32 11.85 50.67
C PHE A 37 31.11 10.99 51.91
N LYS A 38 32.11 10.95 52.80
CA LYS A 38 31.98 10.33 54.12
C LYS A 38 30.88 11.02 54.95
N THR A 39 30.80 12.35 54.90
CA THR A 39 29.83 13.15 55.66
C THR A 39 28.42 13.21 55.09
N TYR A 40 28.24 13.18 53.77
CA TYR A 40 26.94 13.38 53.14
C TYR A 40 26.32 12.11 52.57
N ILE A 41 27.10 11.03 52.40
CA ILE A 41 26.61 9.74 51.87
C ILE A 41 26.80 8.61 52.87
N CYS A 42 27.90 8.53 53.61
CA CYS A 42 28.09 7.47 54.62
C CYS A 42 27.46 7.82 55.99
N LEU A 43 27.55 9.08 56.42
CA LEU A 43 27.03 9.57 57.70
C LEU A 43 25.49 9.65 57.81
N PRO A 44 24.70 10.06 56.80
CA PRO A 44 23.25 10.11 56.94
C PRO A 44 22.60 8.74 57.11
N PRO A 45 22.94 7.68 56.34
CA PRO A 45 22.44 6.34 56.59
C PRO A 45 22.89 5.81 57.94
N ALA A 46 24.12 6.08 58.37
CA ALA A 46 24.62 5.68 59.69
C ALA A 46 23.88 6.39 60.84
N GLN A 47 23.59 7.69 60.70
CA GLN A 47 22.77 8.46 61.65
C GLN A 47 21.31 8.00 61.64
N LEU A 48 20.76 7.64 60.48
CA LEU A 48 19.41 7.11 60.34
C LEU A 48 19.30 5.70 60.92
N TYR A 49 20.33 4.87 60.77
CA TYR A 49 20.44 3.55 61.39
C TYR A 49 20.57 3.69 62.91
N HIS A 50 21.42 4.58 63.41
CA HIS A 50 21.54 4.86 64.83
C HIS A 50 20.23 5.43 65.40
N TRP A 51 19.53 6.29 64.65
CA TRP A 51 18.23 6.83 65.04
C TRP A 51 17.14 5.76 65.05
N LEU A 52 17.04 4.93 64.01
CA LEU A 52 16.11 3.81 63.92
C LEU A 52 16.42 2.74 64.98
N GLU A 53 17.69 2.39 65.16
CA GLU A 53 18.14 1.44 66.17
C GLU A 53 17.82 1.99 67.56
N MET A 54 18.20 3.22 67.90
CA MET A 54 17.85 3.86 69.18
C MET A 54 16.32 3.90 69.38
N ARG A 55 15.55 4.32 68.38
CA ARG A 55 14.08 4.40 68.45
C ARG A 55 13.44 3.02 68.65
N THR A 56 14.03 1.98 68.08
CA THR A 56 13.53 0.60 68.14
C THR A 56 13.97 -0.11 69.43
N LYS A 57 15.24 0.02 69.82
CA LYS A 57 15.82 -0.49 71.08
C LYS A 57 15.15 0.16 72.31
N MET A 58 14.84 1.46 72.24
CA MET A 58 14.06 2.19 73.25
C MET A 58 12.58 1.74 73.31
N ARG A 59 11.97 1.36 72.19
CA ARG A 59 10.60 0.82 72.20
C ARG A 59 10.51 -0.62 72.67
N ILE A 60 11.56 -1.42 72.47
CA ILE A 60 11.53 -2.87 72.73
C ILE A 60 12.10 -3.25 74.10
N MET A 61 13.16 -2.60 74.61
CA MET A 61 13.87 -3.08 75.82
C MET A 61 14.00 -2.08 76.97
N GLY A 62 13.48 -0.86 76.85
CA GLY A 62 13.27 0.00 78.00
C GLY A 62 14.50 0.61 78.70
N PHE A 63 15.77 0.21 78.49
CA PHE A 63 16.98 1.05 78.73
C PHE A 63 18.29 0.43 78.19
N HIS A 64 19.19 1.37 77.82
CA HIS A 64 20.61 1.36 77.42
C HIS A 64 21.11 0.59 76.18
N ALA A 65 21.62 1.40 75.24
CA ALA A 65 22.23 1.00 73.99
C ALA A 65 23.67 0.51 74.20
N GLU A 66 23.88 -0.79 74.07
CA GLU A 66 25.20 -1.36 73.79
C GLU A 66 25.64 -0.86 72.40
N ALA A 67 26.77 -0.16 72.34
CA ALA A 67 27.33 0.47 71.16
C ALA A 67 27.71 -0.59 70.11
N ILE A 68 26.94 -0.66 69.02
CA ILE A 68 27.27 -1.51 67.89
C ILE A 68 28.50 -0.93 67.18
N LYS A 69 29.53 -1.77 67.05
CA LYS A 69 30.84 -1.48 66.46
C LYS A 69 30.69 -0.73 65.13
N PRO A 70 31.38 0.41 64.95
CA PRO A 70 31.28 1.20 63.72
C PRO A 70 31.61 0.29 62.54
N LEU A 71 30.66 0.23 61.61
CA LEU A 71 30.73 -0.60 60.41
C LEU A 71 31.94 -0.17 59.60
N ASN A 72 32.80 -1.15 59.27
CA ASN A 72 34.05 -1.04 58.53
C ASN A 72 34.00 0.07 57.46
N GLU A 73 34.61 1.22 57.74
CA GLU A 73 34.48 2.46 56.95
C GLU A 73 34.81 2.24 55.46
N ASP A 74 35.72 1.32 55.19
CA ASP A 74 36.13 0.92 53.84
C ASP A 74 35.00 0.23 53.05
N ALA A 75 34.19 -0.60 53.72
CA ALA A 75 33.06 -1.29 53.07
C ALA A 75 31.90 -0.33 52.78
N ALA A 76 31.63 0.62 53.69
CA ALA A 76 30.63 1.66 53.48
C ALA A 76 31.03 2.62 52.35
N ALA A 77 32.32 2.95 52.25
CA ALA A 77 32.86 3.77 51.17
C ALA A 77 32.76 3.08 49.80
N GLU A 78 33.01 1.77 49.72
CA GLU A 78 32.89 1.03 48.47
C GLU A 78 31.43 0.91 48.00
N LEU A 79 30.49 0.65 48.92
CA LEU A 79 29.06 0.60 48.59
C LEU A 79 28.54 1.98 48.15
N GLY A 80 28.93 3.04 48.86
CA GLY A 80 28.56 4.41 48.52
C GLY A 80 29.10 4.86 47.17
N ALA A 81 30.34 4.49 46.84
CA ALA A 81 30.95 4.79 45.55
C ALA A 81 30.21 4.09 44.38
N ASN A 82 29.80 2.82 44.57
CA ASN A 82 29.02 2.11 43.57
C ASN A 82 27.62 2.72 43.38
N LEU A 83 26.92 3.03 44.47
CA LEU A 83 25.60 3.67 44.42
C LEU A 83 25.65 5.04 43.72
N LEU A 84 26.66 5.87 44.02
CA LEU A 84 26.85 7.15 43.36
C LEU A 84 27.19 7.00 41.88
N GLY A 85 28.04 6.04 41.53
CA GLY A 85 28.37 5.72 40.13
C GLY A 85 27.13 5.33 39.33
N GLU A 86 26.29 4.47 39.90
CA GLU A 86 25.01 4.09 39.30
C GLU A 86 24.06 5.29 39.20
N ALA A 87 23.93 6.11 40.24
CA ALA A 87 23.08 7.30 40.24
C ALA A 87 23.50 8.31 39.15
N ILE A 88 24.80 8.53 38.94
CA ILE A 88 25.31 9.43 37.90
C ILE A 88 24.99 8.87 36.50
N ILE A 89 25.19 7.56 36.27
CA ILE A 89 24.87 6.92 34.98
C ILE A 89 23.37 7.00 34.70
N PHE A 90 22.52 6.70 35.69
CA PHE A 90 21.07 6.82 35.56
C PHE A 90 20.63 8.27 35.34
N ALA A 91 21.22 9.24 36.04
CA ALA A 91 20.91 10.65 35.85
C ALA A 91 21.33 11.14 34.45
N ALA A 92 22.51 10.74 33.96
CA ALA A 92 22.99 11.09 32.63
C ALA A 92 22.12 10.45 31.53
N ALA A 93 21.81 9.17 31.64
CA ALA A 93 20.95 8.45 30.70
C ALA A 93 19.51 9.00 30.70
N GLY A 94 18.93 9.21 31.89
CA GLY A 94 17.61 9.81 32.06
C GLY A 94 17.54 11.23 31.53
N SER A 95 18.56 12.05 31.78
CA SER A 95 18.64 13.41 31.23
C SER A 95 18.74 13.42 29.71
N CYS A 96 19.53 12.52 29.12
CA CYS A 96 19.63 12.38 27.67
C CYS A 96 18.27 12.02 27.06
N LEU A 97 17.57 11.03 27.63
CA LEU A 97 16.24 10.63 27.18
C LEU A 97 15.20 11.74 27.36
N LEU A 98 15.22 12.47 28.48
CA LEU A 98 14.32 13.61 28.72
C LEU A 98 14.57 14.74 27.72
N LEU A 99 15.83 15.08 27.45
CA LEU A 99 16.19 16.09 26.45
C LEU A 99 15.75 15.68 25.05
N GLU A 100 15.96 14.41 24.67
CA GLU A 100 15.45 13.89 23.40
C GLU A 100 13.92 13.93 23.35
N PHE A 101 13.25 13.56 24.43
CA PHE A 101 11.78 13.59 24.52
C PHE A 101 11.25 15.02 24.38
N TRP A 102 11.89 15.98 25.03
CA TRP A 102 11.55 17.41 24.95
C TRP A 102 11.82 17.96 23.56
N ARG A 103 12.98 17.62 22.97
CA ARG A 103 13.35 17.99 21.60
C ARG A 103 12.40 17.38 20.56
N GLN A 104 12.01 16.12 20.76
CA GLN A 104 11.13 15.39 19.86
C GLN A 104 9.70 15.92 19.94
N LYS A 105 9.21 16.31 21.13
CA LYS A 105 7.93 16.99 21.28
C LYS A 105 7.87 18.28 20.44
N SER A 106 8.96 19.05 20.40
CA SER A 106 9.04 20.25 19.55
C SER A 106 9.03 19.95 18.04
N SER A 107 9.47 18.75 17.62
CA SER A 107 9.57 18.38 16.20
C SER A 107 8.38 17.56 15.66
N LYS A 108 7.55 16.95 16.52
CA LYS A 108 6.42 16.10 16.08
C LYS A 108 5.36 16.87 15.30
N HIS A 109 4.92 18.03 15.80
CA HIS A 109 3.87 18.81 15.15
C HIS A 109 4.28 19.26 13.73
N ARG A 110 5.55 19.61 13.52
CA ARG A 110 6.07 20.02 12.21
C ARG A 110 6.11 18.85 11.21
N ARG A 111 6.28 17.61 11.68
CA ARG A 111 6.25 16.40 10.85
C ARG A 111 4.83 15.97 10.50
N GLU A 112 3.91 16.07 11.45
CA GLU A 112 2.48 15.81 11.22
C GLU A 112 1.90 16.80 10.22
N VAL A 113 2.19 18.09 10.38
CA VAL A 113 1.78 19.12 9.41
C VAL A 113 2.38 18.88 8.03
N ALA A 114 3.66 18.48 7.94
CA ALA A 114 4.28 18.15 6.65
C ALA A 114 3.64 16.91 5.98
N GLN A 115 3.32 15.87 6.76
CA GLN A 115 2.64 14.68 6.25
C GLN A 115 1.22 15.00 5.77
N VAL A 116 0.46 15.77 6.55
CA VAL A 116 -0.90 16.21 6.16
C VAL A 116 -0.85 17.05 4.90
N ALA A 117 0.12 17.97 4.77
CA ALA A 117 0.27 18.78 3.56
C ALA A 117 0.58 17.92 2.32
N THR A 118 1.39 16.87 2.46
CA THR A 118 1.70 15.95 1.34
C THR A 118 0.49 15.12 0.93
N VAL A 119 -0.34 14.70 1.89
CA VAL A 119 -1.58 13.98 1.60
C VAL A 119 -2.61 14.88 0.92
N LEU A 120 -2.68 16.15 1.33
CA LEU A 120 -3.56 17.13 0.69
C LEU A 120 -3.15 17.40 -0.76
N SER A 121 -1.86 17.62 -1.03
CA SER A 121 -1.40 17.85 -2.41
C SER A 121 -1.67 16.66 -3.33
N LEU A 122 -1.46 15.43 -2.84
CA LEU A 122 -1.77 14.22 -3.61
C LEU A 122 -3.27 14.08 -3.90
N ARG A 123 -4.14 14.52 -2.99
CA ARG A 123 -5.59 14.53 -3.25
C ARG A 123 -5.95 15.54 -4.34
N GLU A 124 -5.37 16.73 -4.30
CA GLU A 124 -5.56 17.75 -5.35
C GLU A 124 -5.09 17.24 -6.72
N ASP A 125 -3.93 16.59 -6.77
CA ASP A 125 -3.41 15.98 -8.00
C ASP A 125 -4.37 14.91 -8.56
N VAL A 126 -4.93 14.06 -7.70
CA VAL A 126 -5.91 13.03 -8.10
C VAL A 126 -7.19 13.68 -8.63
N GLU A 127 -7.73 14.67 -7.92
CA GLU A 127 -8.95 15.38 -8.33
C GLU A 127 -8.75 16.13 -9.66
N TYR A 128 -7.57 16.72 -9.87
CA TYR A 128 -7.20 17.32 -11.14
C TYR A 128 -7.15 16.29 -12.27
N LEU A 129 -6.52 15.14 -12.03
CA LEU A 129 -6.47 14.04 -13.01
C LEU A 129 -7.86 13.50 -13.34
N GLU A 130 -8.73 13.34 -12.34
CA GLU A 130 -10.12 12.89 -12.53
C GLU A 130 -10.92 13.88 -13.40
N ASN A 131 -10.80 15.18 -13.13
CA ASN A 131 -11.47 16.21 -13.95
C ASN A 131 -10.98 16.20 -15.40
N MET A 132 -9.68 16.05 -15.62
CA MET A 132 -9.10 15.93 -16.96
C MET A 132 -9.59 14.66 -17.67
N LEU A 133 -9.72 13.55 -16.95
CA LEU A 133 -10.23 12.30 -17.50
C LEU A 133 -11.70 12.43 -17.90
N ASP A 134 -12.53 13.06 -17.06
CA ASP A 134 -13.93 13.34 -17.36
C ASP A 134 -14.07 14.24 -18.60
N GLU A 135 -13.24 15.28 -18.72
CA GLU A 135 -13.24 16.14 -19.90
C GLU A 135 -12.90 15.35 -21.18
N VAL A 136 -11.85 14.52 -21.13
CA VAL A 136 -11.48 13.64 -22.24
C VAL A 136 -12.58 12.62 -22.53
N GLN A 137 -13.23 12.07 -21.51
CA GLN A 137 -14.31 11.10 -21.67
C GLN A 137 -15.53 11.72 -22.35
N VAL A 138 -15.89 12.97 -22.00
CA VAL A 138 -16.95 13.72 -22.69
C VAL A 138 -16.59 13.94 -24.16
N GLN A 139 -15.34 14.32 -24.46
CA GLN A 139 -14.88 14.48 -25.85
C GLN A 139 -14.90 13.18 -26.64
N VAL A 140 -14.42 12.08 -26.05
CA VAL A 140 -14.46 10.74 -26.68
C VAL A 140 -15.90 10.31 -26.92
N GLN A 141 -16.82 10.56 -25.98
CA GLN A 141 -18.23 10.19 -26.14
C GLN A 141 -18.94 11.05 -27.19
N ALA A 142 -18.54 12.31 -27.37
CA ALA A 142 -19.05 13.19 -28.41
C ALA A 142 -18.46 12.90 -29.80
N ALA A 143 -17.16 12.58 -29.89
CA ALA A 143 -16.46 12.28 -31.14
C ALA A 143 -16.69 10.83 -31.62
N LEU A 144 -17.06 9.93 -30.71
CA LEU A 144 -17.38 8.53 -30.98
C LEU A 144 -18.88 8.32 -30.70
N PRO A 145 -19.77 8.99 -31.45
CA PRO A 145 -21.18 8.74 -31.28
C PRO A 145 -21.41 7.30 -31.72
N ARG A 146 -22.11 6.52 -30.89
CA ARG A 146 -22.63 5.20 -31.27
C ARG A 146 -23.29 5.20 -32.65
N ASN A 147 -23.81 6.36 -33.06
CA ASN A 147 -24.32 6.66 -34.39
C ASN A 147 -23.36 6.23 -35.52
N SER A 148 -22.05 6.51 -35.47
CA SER A 148 -21.16 6.18 -36.60
C SER A 148 -20.93 4.67 -36.76
N LEU A 149 -20.88 3.94 -35.63
CA LEU A 149 -20.83 2.48 -35.63
C LEU A 149 -22.17 1.86 -36.03
N ASP A 150 -23.29 2.41 -35.57
CA ASP A 150 -24.62 1.93 -35.91
C ASP A 150 -24.99 2.23 -37.37
N GLU A 151 -24.51 3.34 -37.92
CA GLU A 151 -24.68 3.75 -39.32
C GLU A 151 -23.85 2.87 -40.25
N LEU A 152 -22.57 2.63 -39.94
CA LEU A 152 -21.73 1.68 -40.69
C LEU A 152 -22.31 0.26 -40.65
N ARG A 153 -22.89 -0.14 -39.51
CA ARG A 153 -23.54 -1.44 -39.35
C ARG A 153 -24.89 -1.54 -40.06
N ALA A 154 -25.59 -0.42 -40.24
CA ALA A 154 -26.83 -0.35 -41.01
C ALA A 154 -26.54 -0.41 -42.51
N GLU A 155 -25.52 0.32 -42.96
CA GLU A 155 -25.07 0.37 -44.35
C GLU A 155 -24.55 -1.01 -44.81
N LEU A 156 -23.66 -1.64 -44.05
CA LEU A 156 -23.15 -2.99 -44.35
C LEU A 156 -24.27 -4.04 -44.40
N ARG A 157 -25.30 -3.91 -43.54
CA ARG A 157 -26.47 -4.81 -43.57
C ARG A 157 -27.40 -4.56 -44.74
N ALA A 158 -27.51 -3.33 -45.22
CA ALA A 158 -28.33 -2.99 -46.38
C ALA A 158 -27.67 -3.53 -47.65
N GLU A 159 -26.37 -3.33 -47.79
CA GLU A 159 -25.57 -3.79 -48.92
C GLU A 159 -25.56 -5.32 -49.03
N LEU A 160 -25.23 -6.02 -47.93
CA LEU A 160 -25.23 -7.49 -47.91
C LEU A 160 -26.63 -8.08 -48.20
N ARG A 161 -27.70 -7.43 -47.76
CA ARG A 161 -29.08 -7.89 -48.05
C ARG A 161 -29.48 -7.63 -49.49
N ALA A 162 -29.02 -6.54 -50.09
CA ALA A 162 -29.30 -6.24 -51.49
C ALA A 162 -28.60 -7.27 -52.38
N GLU A 163 -27.32 -7.52 -52.12
CA GLU A 163 -26.50 -8.47 -52.88
C GLU A 163 -27.03 -9.91 -52.76
N LEU A 164 -27.33 -10.36 -51.54
CA LEU A 164 -27.90 -11.70 -51.32
C LEU A 164 -29.29 -11.86 -51.95
N ARG A 165 -30.11 -10.79 -51.96
CA ARG A 165 -31.41 -10.81 -52.63
C ARG A 165 -31.27 -10.90 -54.14
N THR A 166 -30.35 -10.16 -54.73
CA THR A 166 -30.16 -10.19 -56.18
C THR A 166 -29.61 -11.54 -56.65
N GLU A 167 -28.64 -12.10 -55.93
CA GLU A 167 -28.09 -13.44 -56.18
C GLU A 167 -29.19 -14.51 -56.09
N LEU A 168 -29.89 -14.60 -54.95
CA LEU A 168 -30.91 -15.61 -54.73
C LEU A 168 -32.10 -15.45 -55.69
N GLN A 169 -32.49 -14.22 -56.02
CA GLN A 169 -33.60 -13.95 -56.94
C GLN A 169 -33.23 -14.28 -58.39
N ALA A 170 -31.97 -14.10 -58.80
CA ALA A 170 -31.50 -14.49 -60.12
C ALA A 170 -31.42 -16.02 -60.25
N GLU A 171 -30.85 -16.68 -59.25
CA GLU A 171 -30.67 -18.13 -59.21
C GLU A 171 -32.03 -18.87 -59.19
N LEU A 172 -32.94 -18.48 -58.28
CA LEU A 172 -34.27 -19.08 -58.19
C LEU A 172 -35.12 -18.79 -59.44
N ARG A 173 -34.98 -17.62 -60.07
CA ARG A 173 -35.69 -17.33 -61.33
C ARG A 173 -35.16 -18.19 -62.48
N ALA A 174 -33.84 -18.36 -62.59
CA ALA A 174 -33.25 -19.18 -63.64
C ALA A 174 -33.71 -20.64 -63.48
N GLU A 175 -33.70 -21.16 -62.25
CA GLU A 175 -34.11 -22.54 -61.96
C GLU A 175 -35.61 -22.76 -62.19
N LEU A 176 -36.47 -21.83 -61.74
CA LEU A 176 -37.92 -21.91 -61.98
C LEU A 176 -38.26 -21.76 -63.47
N GLN A 177 -37.54 -20.90 -64.21
CA GLN A 177 -37.73 -20.76 -65.66
C GLN A 177 -37.32 -22.02 -66.40
N ASP A 178 -36.22 -22.66 -66.02
CA ASP A 178 -35.77 -23.92 -66.61
C ASP A 178 -36.78 -25.05 -66.36
N GLU A 179 -37.26 -25.20 -65.11
CA GLU A 179 -38.29 -26.18 -64.77
C GLU A 179 -39.61 -25.92 -65.52
N LEU A 180 -40.05 -24.67 -65.62
CA LEU A 180 -41.28 -24.33 -66.33
C LEU A 180 -41.13 -24.53 -67.85
N GLN A 181 -39.94 -24.28 -68.41
CA GLN A 181 -39.63 -24.58 -69.82
C GLN A 181 -39.63 -26.09 -70.08
N LYS A 182 -39.03 -26.90 -69.19
CA LYS A 182 -39.10 -28.37 -69.26
C LYS A 182 -40.53 -28.85 -69.26
N PHE A 183 -41.34 -28.45 -68.27
CA PHE A 183 -42.77 -28.76 -68.20
C PHE A 183 -43.53 -28.36 -69.47
N ARG A 184 -43.27 -27.16 -70.01
CA ARG A 184 -43.90 -26.68 -71.23
C ARG A 184 -43.54 -27.55 -72.44
N THR A 185 -42.28 -27.96 -72.58
CA THR A 185 -41.83 -28.83 -73.67
C THR A 185 -42.38 -30.25 -73.56
N GLU A 186 -42.62 -30.73 -72.35
CA GLU A 186 -43.22 -32.04 -72.07
C GLU A 186 -44.70 -32.06 -72.47
N ILE A 187 -45.48 -31.05 -72.04
CA ILE A 187 -46.89 -30.89 -72.46
C ILE A 187 -47.01 -30.76 -73.98
N CYS A 188 -46.08 -30.04 -74.63
CA CYS A 188 -46.14 -29.84 -76.08
C CYS A 188 -45.82 -31.11 -76.88
N LYS A 189 -45.06 -32.06 -76.31
CA LYS A 189 -44.85 -33.39 -76.90
C LYS A 189 -46.09 -34.27 -76.78
N ASP A 190 -46.81 -34.18 -75.67
CA ASP A 190 -48.02 -34.99 -75.44
C ASP A 190 -49.23 -34.54 -76.27
N CYS A 191 -49.20 -33.31 -76.83
CA CYS A 191 -50.34 -32.68 -77.50
C CYS A 191 -50.31 -32.70 -79.05
N TYR A 192 -49.35 -33.36 -79.72
CA TYR A 192 -49.27 -33.35 -81.19
C TYR A 192 -49.13 -34.75 -81.80
N GLU A 193 -50.26 -35.45 -81.91
CA GLU A 193 -50.48 -36.45 -82.96
C GLU A 193 -51.69 -36.00 -83.81
N PRO A 194 -51.49 -35.37 -84.98
CA PRO A 194 -52.60 -34.97 -85.86
C PRO A 194 -52.53 -35.68 -87.22
N GLU A 195 -53.62 -36.33 -87.61
CA GLU A 195 -53.92 -36.68 -88.99
C GLU A 195 -55.33 -36.18 -89.32
N LEU A 196 -55.43 -35.03 -90.01
CA LEU A 196 -56.62 -34.71 -90.81
C LEU A 196 -56.22 -33.88 -92.04
N LYS A 197 -56.45 -34.49 -93.21
CA LYS A 197 -56.20 -34.03 -94.59
C LYS A 197 -56.91 -32.72 -94.94
N PRO A 198 -56.37 -31.92 -95.89
CA PRO A 198 -57.14 -30.93 -96.64
C PRO A 198 -57.46 -31.43 -98.05
N GLU A 199 -58.73 -31.32 -98.44
CA GLU A 199 -59.21 -31.41 -99.83
C GLU A 199 -59.94 -30.09 -100.10
N LEU A 200 -59.56 -29.36 -101.15
CA LEU A 200 -60.46 -28.38 -101.78
C LEU A 200 -59.96 -27.98 -103.19
N GLN A 201 -60.66 -28.46 -104.23
CA GLN A 201 -60.77 -27.78 -105.54
C GLN A 201 -62.15 -28.12 -106.14
N CYS A 202 -62.93 -27.10 -106.49
CA CYS A 202 -64.21 -27.20 -107.21
C CYS A 202 -64.04 -26.76 -108.69
N PRO A 203 -65.10 -26.67 -109.52
CA PRO A 203 -65.39 -27.58 -110.64
C PRO A 203 -65.25 -26.91 -112.04
N GLU A 204 -65.04 -27.69 -113.10
CA GLU A 204 -65.19 -27.21 -114.48
C GLU A 204 -66.56 -27.53 -115.08
N ALA A 205 -67.05 -26.56 -115.85
CA ALA A 205 -68.37 -26.46 -116.48
C ALA A 205 -68.53 -27.38 -117.72
N PRO A 206 -69.76 -27.54 -118.28
CA PRO A 206 -70.07 -28.51 -119.32
C PRO A 206 -69.96 -27.99 -120.78
N LYS A 207 -69.43 -28.86 -121.66
CA LYS A 207 -69.68 -29.13 -123.10
C LYS A 207 -69.84 -27.97 -124.11
N GLU A 208 -68.90 -27.89 -125.05
CA GLU A 208 -69.09 -28.14 -126.50
C GLU A 208 -67.87 -28.91 -127.05
#